data_AF-A0A958JY13-F1
#
_entry.id   AF-A0A958JY13-F1
#
_cell.length_a   1.000
_cell.length_b   1.000
_cell.length_c   1.000
_cell.angle_alpha   90.00
_cell.angle_beta   90.00
_cell.angle_gamma   90.00
#
_symmetry.space_group_name_H-M   'P 1'
#
loop_
_entity.id
_entity.type
_entity.pdbx_description
1 polymer ?
#
loop_
_entity_poly.entity_id
_entity_poly.type
_entity_poly.pdbx_seq_one_letter_code
_entity_poly.pdbx_strand_id
1 'polypeptide(L)' 'MAKVKFSSKIDEGTLKKLRSYAKQNNRNISDVLSEAVSDHLDRVSVRPVFRSAVDRVLEDNDELLKRLAK' A
#
# COMPACT_ATOMS: atom_id res chain seq x y z
N MET A 1 -11.65 10.59 8.78
CA MET A 1 -10.26 11.12 8.88
C MET A 1 -10.22 12.54 8.32
N ALA A 2 -9.39 13.42 8.88
CA ALA A 2 -9.25 14.78 8.39
C ALA A 2 -8.54 14.80 7.02
N LYS A 3 -9.08 15.56 6.06
CA LYS A 3 -8.45 15.73 4.73
C LYS A 3 -7.33 16.76 4.82
N VAL A 4 -6.12 16.37 4.42
CA VAL A 4 -4.94 17.25 4.37
C VAL A 4 -4.63 17.60 2.92
N LYS A 5 -4.19 18.83 2.66
CA LYS A 5 -3.77 19.25 1.30
C LYS A 5 -2.46 18.54 0.94
N PHE A 6 -2.47 17.84 -0.19
CA PHE A 6 -1.31 17.18 -0.76
C PHE A 6 -1.15 17.63 -2.21
N SER A 7 0.04 18.14 -2.57
CA SER A 7 0.38 18.50 -3.94
C SER A 7 1.48 17.58 -4.47
N SER A 8 1.22 16.94 -5.60
CA SER A 8 2.22 16.13 -6.31
C SER A 8 1.97 16.20 -7.81
N LYS A 9 2.93 15.72 -8.59
CA LYS A 9 2.81 15.59 -10.04
C LYS A 9 2.24 14.22 -10.38
N ILE A 10 1.34 14.18 -11.35
CA ILE A 10 0.77 12.96 -11.92
C ILE A 10 0.86 13.06 -13.43
N ASP A 11 1.09 11.93 -14.09
CA ASP A 11 1.06 11.82 -15.55
C ASP A 11 -0.30 12.29 -16.11
N GLU A 12 -0.26 12.99 -17.25
CA GLU A 12 -1.43 13.59 -17.88
C GLU A 12 -2.46 12.53 -18.32
N GLY A 13 -1.99 11.43 -18.91
CA GLY A 13 -2.85 10.33 -19.34
C GLY A 13 -3.56 9.67 -18.16
N THR A 14 -2.82 9.50 -17.06
CA THR A 14 -3.35 8.95 -15.81
C THR A 14 -4.38 9.88 -15.18
N LEU A 15 -4.11 11.19 -15.15
CA LEU A 15 -5.05 12.20 -14.66
C LEU A 15 -6.34 12.21 -15.47
N LYS A 16 -6.26 12.09 -16.79
CA LYS A 16 -7.43 12.02 -17.68
C LYS A 16 -8.30 10.81 -17.37
N LYS A 17 -7.69 9.64 -17.19
CA LYS A 17 -8.41 8.41 -16.79
C LYS A 17 -9.09 8.56 -15.43
N LEU A 18 -8.37 9.10 -14.44
CA LEU A 18 -8.92 9.34 -13.10
C LEU A 18 -10.13 10.29 -13.14
N ARG A 19 -10.04 11.37 -13.90
CA ARG A 19 -11.15 12.33 -14.09
C ARG A 19 -12.36 11.68 -14.77
N SER A 20 -12.14 10.90 -15.82
CA SER A 20 -13.21 10.18 -16.50
C SER A 20 -13.90 9.20 -15.57
N TYR A 21 -13.15 8.41 -14.80
CA TYR A 21 -13.70 7.47 -13.83
C TYR A 21 -14.50 8.18 -12.73
N ALA A 22 -13.96 9.25 -12.15
CA ALA A 22 -14.64 10.04 -11.13
C ALA A 22 -15.96 10.62 -11.66
N LYS A 23 -15.95 11.16 -12.88
CA LYS A 23 -17.15 11.70 -13.54
C LYS A 23 -18.20 10.63 -13.83
N GLN A 24 -17.80 9.47 -14.35
CA GLN A 24 -18.71 8.36 -14.68
C GLN A 24 -19.40 7.81 -13.44
N ASN A 25 -18.71 7.79 -12.30
CA ASN A 25 -19.24 7.24 -11.04
C ASN A 25 -19.82 8.32 -10.12
N ASN A 26 -19.90 9.58 -10.57
CA ASN A 26 -20.33 10.73 -9.77
C ASN A 26 -19.56 10.85 -8.41
N ARG A 27 -18.25 10.57 -8.43
CA ARG A 27 -17.37 10.60 -7.27
C ARG A 27 -16.41 11.78 -7.33
N ASN A 28 -15.95 12.24 -6.17
CA ASN A 28 -14.89 13.24 -6.09
C ASN A 28 -13.52 12.61 -6.42
N ILE A 29 -12.72 13.28 -7.26
CA ILE A 29 -11.36 12.86 -7.63
C ILE A 29 -10.48 12.62 -6.39
N SER A 30 -10.58 13.48 -5.37
CA SER A 30 -9.79 13.34 -4.14
C SER A 30 -10.15 12.08 -3.36
N ASP A 31 -11.41 11.65 -3.39
CA ASP A 31 -11.86 10.45 -2.69
C ASP A 31 -11.38 9.20 -3.41
N VAL A 32 -11.52 9.16 -4.74
CA VAL A 32 -11.00 8.07 -5.58
C VAL A 32 -9.48 7.94 -5.44
N LEU A 33 -8.77 9.07 -5.42
CA LEU A 33 -7.32 9.06 -5.25
C LEU A 33 -6.91 8.54 -3.87
N SER A 34 -7.61 8.99 -2.82
CA SER A 34 -7.31 8.56 -1.44
C SER A 34 -7.55 7.05 -1.27
N GLU A 35 -8.64 6.53 -1.83
CA GLU A 35 -8.96 5.10 -1.83
C GLU A 35 -7.90 4.30 -2.58
N ALA A 36 -7.56 4.69 -3.81
CA ALA A 36 -6.56 3.98 -4.61
C ALA A 36 -5.18 3.94 -3.94
N VAL A 37 -4.77 5.02 -3.28
CA VAL A 37 -3.52 5.08 -2.51
C VAL A 37 -3.61 4.18 -1.28
N SER A 38 -4.72 4.20 -0.53
CA SER A 38 -4.93 3.30 0.61
C SER A 38 -4.83 1.84 0.17
N ASP A 39 -5.56 1.44 -0.86
CA ASP A 39 -5.57 0.07 -1.38
C ASP A 39 -4.20 -0.36 -1.88
N HIS A 40 -3.41 0.57 -2.43
CA HIS A 40 -2.05 0.28 -2.85
C HIS A 40 -1.14 0.06 -1.64
N LEU A 41 -1.21 0.94 -0.63
CA LEU A 41 -0.44 0.81 0.60
C LEU A 41 -0.83 -0.47 1.35
N ASP A 42 -2.11 -0.82 1.41
CA ASP A 42 -2.57 -2.05 2.06
C ASP A 42 -2.07 -3.30 1.32
N ARG A 43 -2.01 -3.27 -0.02
CA ARG A 43 -1.48 -4.37 -0.84
C ARG A 43 0.04 -4.52 -0.74
N VAL A 44 0.77 -3.41 -0.73
CA VAL A 44 2.24 -3.40 -0.78
C VAL A 44 2.86 -3.43 0.61
N SER A 45 2.13 -2.99 1.64
CA SER A 45 2.56 -3.22 3.02
C SER A 45 2.70 -4.74 3.19
N VAL A 46 3.91 -5.18 3.55
CA VAL A 46 4.10 -6.55 4.02
C VAL A 46 3.09 -6.70 5.16
N ARG A 47 2.05 -7.53 4.95
CA ARG A 47 0.99 -7.72 5.94
C ARG A 47 1.68 -7.86 7.30
N PRO A 48 1.41 -6.99 8.27
CA PRO A 48 2.09 -7.04 9.56
C PRO A 48 2.08 -8.44 10.16
N VAL A 49 0.97 -9.17 9.93
CA VAL A 49 0.82 -10.59 10.28
C VAL A 49 1.86 -11.51 9.62
N PHE A 50 2.15 -11.32 8.34
CA PHE A 50 3.18 -12.09 7.63
C PHE A 50 4.58 -11.75 8.15
N ARG A 51 4.88 -10.46 8.38
CA ARG A 51 6.15 -10.05 8.97
C ARG A 51 6.34 -10.63 10.37
N SER A 52 5.33 -10.53 11.24
CA SER A 52 5.35 -11.12 12.57
C SER A 52 5.44 -12.65 12.55
N ALA A 53 4.81 -13.31 11.57
CA ALA A 53 4.93 -14.76 11.41
C ALA A 53 6.35 -15.17 10.97
N VAL A 54 6.94 -14.43 10.03
CA VAL A 54 8.33 -14.66 9.60
C VAL A 54 9.30 -14.38 10.74
N ASP A 55 9.15 -13.25 11.45
CA ASP A 55 10.00 -12.90 12.58
C ASP A 55 9.94 -13.99 13.67
N ARG A 56 8.74 -14.49 14.00
CA ARG A 56 8.57 -15.60 14.95
C ARG A 56 9.22 -16.90 14.47
N VAL A 57 9.06 -17.26 13.19
CA VAL A 57 9.71 -18.47 12.63
C VAL A 57 11.22 -18.34 12.66
N LEU A 58 11.77 -17.16 12.37
CA LEU A 58 13.20 -16.92 12.42
C LEU A 58 13.73 -16.97 13.86
N GLU A 59 13.01 -16.42 14.83
CA GLU A 59 13.33 -16.53 16.27
C GLU A 59 13.29 -17.99 16.75
N ASP A 60 12.21 -18.72 16.43
CA ASP A 60 12.02 -20.11 16.85
C ASP A 60 13.10 -21.05 16.26
N ASN A 61 13.71 -20.68 15.12
CA ASN A 61 14.70 -21.48 14.42
C ASN A 61 16.11 -20.87 14.44
N ASP A 62 16.35 -19.84 15.26
CA ASP A 62 17.62 -19.09 15.28
C ASP A 62 18.83 -20.00 15.55
N GLU A 63 18.69 -21.01 16.43
CA GLU A 63 19.75 -21.98 16.70
C GLU A 63 20.05 -22.90 15.51
N LEU A 64 19.02 -23.31 14.78
CA LEU A 64 19.16 -24.14 13.57
C LEU A 64 19.77 -23.33 12.42
N LEU A 65 19.36 -22.07 12.26
CA LEU A 65 19.91 -21.14 11.28
C LEU A 65 21.39 -20.85 11.56
N LYS A 66 21.79 -20.67 12.82
CA LYS A 66 23.20 -20.51 13.22
C LYS A 66 24.07 -21.72 12.90
N ARG A 67 23.51 -22.94 12.99
CA ARG A 67 24.21 -24.17 12.63
C ARG A 67 24.31 -24.37 11.12
N LEU A 68 23.30 -23.92 10.36
CA LEU A 68 23.29 -23.98 8.89
C LEU A 68 24.23 -22.94 8.24
N ALA A 69 24.43 -21.79 8.89
CA ALA A 69 25.28 -20.71 8.41
C ALA A 69 26.79 -20.97 8.60
N LYS A 70 27.18 -22.21 8.90
CA LYS A 70 28.56 -22.64 9.17
C LYS A 70 28.98 -23.72 8.19
#